data_AF-A0A8J3FLB7-F1
#
_entry.id   AF-A0A8J3FLB7-F1
#
_cell.length_a   1.000
_cell.length_b   1.000
_cell.length_c   1.000
_cell.angle_alpha   90.00
_cell.angle_beta   90.00
_cell.angle_gamma   90.00
#
_symmetry.space_group_name_H-M   'P 1'
#
loop_
_entity.id
_entity.type
_entity.pdbx_description
1 polymer ?
#
loop_
_entity_poly.entity_id
_entity_poly.type
_entity_poly.pdbx_seq_one_letter_code
_entity_poly.pdbx_strand_id
1 'polypeptide(L)'
;MAHHQAASVIDIAGASLLLLWAMAMWAAVAVLAYANRRTVRPWIFRGSAAVIILGIVGQLGHIQEHVAQTGYWVMHSGQQPWMTPWGDGLAAGFAGADPGKPSLGMEILHLIGNFIFLAGIAGVMIITRHALGSRARRWARMGVWMQGIHGLEHLALTLSVALGASQAIGLSTWFGVLEPGPGLWTYRIWWHFLANVLGSVIFAVALVHLWRERRHVAATFDVGSHAPASPSGWRLADPSDPSDQSDPSDPSGRGATVGAGAGGRTPA
;
A
#
# COMPACT_ATOMS: atom_id res chain seq x y z
N MET A 1 0.92 40.65 -2.25
CA MET A 1 0.06 39.76 -3.06
C MET A 1 1.00 38.89 -3.88
N ALA A 2 1.05 37.59 -3.63
CA ALA A 2 1.80 36.70 -4.51
C ALA A 2 1.11 36.70 -5.88
N HIS A 3 1.84 37.03 -6.94
CA HIS A 3 1.33 36.86 -8.30
C HIS A 3 1.16 35.37 -8.52
N HIS A 4 -0.08 34.88 -8.49
CA HIS A 4 -0.37 33.53 -8.96
C HIS A 4 0.00 33.47 -10.44
N GLN A 5 1.13 32.86 -10.76
CA GLN A 5 1.48 32.56 -12.13
C GLN A 5 0.42 31.61 -12.69
N ALA A 6 -0.13 31.96 -13.85
CA ALA A 6 -1.02 31.05 -14.56
C ALA A 6 -0.28 29.74 -14.84
N ALA A 7 -0.94 28.61 -14.61
CA ALA A 7 -0.36 27.30 -14.87
C ALA A 7 0.08 27.21 -16.34
N SER A 8 1.32 26.80 -16.56
CA SER A 8 1.84 26.55 -17.90
C SER A 8 1.25 25.25 -18.47
N VAL A 9 1.41 25.04 -19.78
CA VAL A 9 1.03 23.76 -20.43
C VAL A 9 1.77 22.57 -19.79
N ILE A 10 3.01 22.77 -19.36
CA ILE A 10 3.82 21.74 -18.71
C ILE A 10 3.26 21.40 -17.32
N ASP A 11 2.83 22.41 -16.57
CA ASP A 11 2.21 22.24 -15.24
C ASP A 11 0.92 21.42 -15.32
N ILE A 12 0.04 21.78 -16.26
CA ILE A 12 -1.22 21.06 -16.50
C ILE A 12 -0.95 19.62 -16.97
N ALA A 13 0.00 19.43 -17.87
CA ALA A 13 0.38 18.10 -18.34
C ALA A 13 0.96 17.24 -17.21
N GLY A 14 1.83 17.80 -16.38
CA GLY A 14 2.42 17.13 -15.22
C GLY A 14 1.35 16.72 -14.20
N ALA A 15 0.46 17.64 -13.84
CA ALA A 15 -0.67 17.38 -12.94
C ALA A 15 -1.59 16.28 -13.49
N SER A 16 -1.92 16.35 -14.78
CA SER A 16 -2.74 15.34 -15.45
C SER A 16 -2.07 13.95 -15.46
N LEU A 17 -0.77 13.88 -15.76
CA LEU A 17 -0.01 12.63 -15.73
C LEU A 17 0.05 12.04 -14.32
N LEU A 18 0.23 12.87 -13.29
CA LEU A 18 0.25 12.42 -11.90
C LEU A 18 -1.13 11.88 -11.46
N LEU A 19 -2.21 12.54 -11.87
CA LEU A 19 -3.58 12.05 -11.64
C LEU A 19 -3.82 10.71 -12.35
N LEU A 20 -3.48 10.60 -13.63
CA LEU A 20 -3.60 9.37 -14.41
C LEU A 20 -2.79 8.23 -13.80
N TRP A 21 -1.60 8.53 -13.27
CA TRP A 21 -0.78 7.56 -12.54
C TRP A 21 -1.51 7.05 -11.29
N ALA A 22 -2.04 7.94 -10.45
CA ALA A 22 -2.81 7.53 -9.28
C ALA A 22 -4.04 6.68 -9.65
N MET A 23 -4.79 7.09 -10.68
CA MET A 23 -5.93 6.32 -11.19
C MET A 23 -5.50 4.92 -11.68
N ALA A 24 -4.42 4.83 -12.45
CA ALA A 24 -3.89 3.57 -12.96
C ALA A 24 -3.45 2.64 -11.82
N MET A 25 -2.79 3.18 -10.78
CA MET A 25 -2.40 2.40 -9.60
C MET A 25 -3.62 1.85 -8.85
N TRP A 26 -4.65 2.66 -8.63
CA TRP A 26 -5.86 2.19 -7.94
C TRP A 26 -6.69 1.21 -8.77
N ALA A 27 -6.75 1.41 -10.09
CA ALA A 27 -7.34 0.43 -11.00
C ALA A 27 -6.59 -0.92 -10.91
N ALA A 28 -5.24 -0.88 -10.93
CA ALA A 28 -4.43 -2.08 -10.77
C ALA A 28 -4.65 -2.75 -9.41
N VAL A 29 -4.68 -1.98 -8.31
CA VAL A 29 -5.00 -2.49 -6.97
C VAL A 29 -6.35 -3.18 -6.95
N ALA A 30 -7.40 -2.59 -7.53
CA ALA A 30 -8.73 -3.18 -7.60
C ALA A 30 -8.75 -4.49 -8.39
N VAL A 31 -8.15 -4.51 -9.57
CA VAL A 31 -8.05 -5.70 -10.44
C VAL A 31 -7.28 -6.81 -9.73
N LEU A 32 -6.12 -6.50 -9.14
CA LEU A 32 -5.29 -7.46 -8.41
C LEU A 32 -6.02 -7.98 -7.17
N ALA A 33 -6.65 -7.12 -6.38
CA ALA A 33 -7.39 -7.51 -5.19
C ALA A 33 -8.59 -8.41 -5.53
N TYR A 34 -9.29 -8.12 -6.62
CA TYR A 34 -10.40 -8.94 -7.14
C TYR A 34 -9.91 -10.30 -7.64
N ALA A 35 -8.88 -10.30 -8.50
CA ALA A 35 -8.28 -11.53 -9.04
C ALA A 35 -7.71 -12.44 -7.94
N ASN A 36 -7.15 -11.84 -6.89
CA ASN A 36 -6.55 -12.55 -5.76
C ASN A 36 -7.57 -13.11 -4.74
N ARG A 37 -8.88 -13.10 -5.03
CA ARG A 37 -9.92 -13.68 -4.16
C ARG A 37 -10.06 -15.19 -4.30
N ARG A 38 -9.66 -15.77 -5.42
CA ARG A 38 -9.88 -17.19 -5.74
C ARG A 38 -8.53 -17.88 -6.00
N THR A 39 -8.32 -18.37 -7.22
CA THR A 39 -7.11 -19.08 -7.63
C THR A 39 -5.93 -18.12 -7.72
N VAL A 40 -4.82 -18.51 -7.09
CA VAL A 40 -3.57 -17.75 -7.15
C VAL A 40 -2.99 -17.89 -8.56
N ARG A 41 -2.60 -16.76 -9.17
CA ARG A 41 -2.02 -16.71 -10.52
C ARG A 41 -0.65 -16.02 -10.47
N PRO A 42 0.38 -16.51 -11.20
CA PRO A 42 1.72 -15.91 -11.18
C PRO A 42 1.78 -14.43 -11.55
N TRP A 43 0.89 -13.96 -12.43
CA TRP A 43 0.85 -12.55 -12.83
C TRP A 43 0.42 -11.62 -11.68
N ILE A 44 -0.33 -12.12 -10.69
CA ILE A 44 -0.74 -11.32 -9.51
C ILE A 44 0.49 -10.93 -8.69
N PHE A 45 1.47 -11.83 -8.55
CA PHE A 45 2.73 -11.55 -7.88
C PHE A 45 3.49 -10.43 -8.61
N ARG A 46 3.67 -10.55 -9.93
CA ARG A 46 4.37 -9.55 -10.74
C ARG A 46 3.66 -8.20 -10.76
N GLY A 47 2.34 -8.21 -10.91
CA GLY A 47 1.51 -7.00 -10.89
C GLY A 47 1.55 -6.30 -9.54
N SER A 48 1.48 -7.05 -8.44
CA SER A 48 1.61 -6.47 -7.08
C SER A 48 3.00 -5.88 -6.86
N ALA A 49 4.06 -6.57 -7.31
CA ALA A 49 5.42 -6.04 -7.24
C ALA A 49 5.58 -4.74 -8.04
N ALA A 50 4.98 -4.64 -9.24
CA ALA A 50 4.98 -3.41 -10.02
C ALA A 50 4.26 -2.26 -9.30
N VAL A 51 3.09 -2.50 -8.72
CA VAL A 51 2.36 -1.50 -7.91
C VAL A 51 3.20 -1.05 -6.71
N ILE A 52 3.88 -1.97 -6.03
CA ILE A 52 4.76 -1.65 -4.91
C ILE A 52 5.91 -0.74 -5.37
N ILE A 53 6.60 -1.10 -6.45
CA ILE A 53 7.73 -0.32 -6.99
C ILE A 53 7.28 1.08 -7.40
N LEU A 54 6.17 1.20 -8.12
CA LEU A 54 5.62 2.51 -8.48
C LEU A 54 5.23 3.32 -7.24
N GLY A 55 4.62 2.68 -6.23
CA GLY A 55 4.31 3.34 -4.96
C GLY A 55 5.55 3.83 -4.23
N ILE A 56 6.67 3.10 -4.27
CA ILE A 56 7.96 3.55 -3.73
C ILE A 56 8.43 4.81 -4.46
N VAL A 57 8.42 4.82 -5.80
CA VAL A 57 8.85 5.98 -6.59
C VAL A 57 8.01 7.21 -6.24
N GLY A 58 6.68 7.06 -6.18
CA GLY A 58 5.79 8.16 -5.80
C GLY A 58 6.05 8.66 -4.38
N GLN A 59 6.24 7.73 -3.42
CA GLN A 59 6.50 8.12 -2.04
C GLN A 59 7.85 8.81 -1.86
N LEU A 60 8.88 8.45 -2.63
CA LEU A 60 10.17 9.14 -2.61
C LEU A 60 10.04 10.60 -3.05
N GLY A 61 9.30 10.89 -4.13
CA GLY A 61 9.02 12.27 -4.53
C GLY A 61 8.21 13.02 -3.48
N HIS A 62 7.18 12.38 -2.93
CA HIS A 62 6.31 13.00 -1.94
C HIS A 62 7.04 13.32 -0.63
N ILE A 63 7.83 12.38 -0.08
CA ILE A 63 8.60 12.64 1.15
C ILE A 63 9.72 13.66 0.92
N GLN A 64 10.34 13.67 -0.27
CA GLN A 64 11.34 14.68 -0.62
C GLN A 64 10.74 16.08 -0.54
N GLU A 65 9.53 16.28 -1.04
CA GLU A 65 8.82 17.56 -0.93
C GLU A 65 8.59 17.95 0.54
N HIS A 66 8.07 17.06 1.38
CA HIS A 66 7.87 17.34 2.81
C HIS A 66 9.17 17.65 3.56
N VAL A 67 10.26 16.96 3.22
CA VAL A 67 11.61 17.23 3.76
C VAL A 67 12.08 18.62 3.32
N ALA A 68 11.89 18.98 2.05
CA ALA A 68 12.30 20.27 1.51
C ALA A 68 11.50 21.43 2.13
N GLN A 69 10.18 21.28 2.28
CA GLN A 69 9.31 22.23 2.97
C GLN A 69 9.73 22.43 4.43
N THR A 70 9.98 21.33 5.14
CA THR A 70 10.42 21.38 6.55
C THR A 70 11.78 22.05 6.68
N GLY A 71 12.74 21.69 5.83
CA GLY A 71 14.07 22.31 5.79
C GLY A 71 13.99 23.81 5.51
N TYR A 72 13.19 24.22 4.53
CA TYR A 72 12.94 25.63 4.25
C TYR A 72 12.32 26.34 5.46
N TRP A 73 11.30 25.72 6.09
CA TRP A 73 10.59 26.30 7.23
C TRP A 73 11.49 26.54 8.44
N VAL A 74 12.42 25.62 8.72
CA VAL A 74 13.41 25.77 9.80
C VAL A 74 14.30 27.01 9.57
N MET A 75 14.62 27.32 8.31
CA MET A 75 15.46 28.47 7.96
C MET A 75 14.68 29.79 7.81
N HIS A 76 13.38 29.72 7.54
CA HIS A 76 12.53 30.87 7.18
C HIS A 76 11.22 30.88 7.98
N SER A 77 11.29 30.55 9.27
CA SER A 77 10.12 30.50 10.13
C SER A 77 9.39 31.85 10.14
N GLY A 78 8.10 31.86 9.79
CA GLY A 78 7.28 33.08 9.72
C GLY A 78 7.09 33.65 8.31
N GLN A 79 7.79 33.12 7.30
CA GLN A 79 7.50 33.42 5.90
C GLN A 79 6.37 32.53 5.36
N GLN A 80 5.94 32.74 4.12
CA GLN A 80 5.01 31.81 3.48
C GLN A 80 5.68 30.45 3.27
N PRO A 81 4.94 29.33 3.38
CA PRO A 81 5.43 28.02 3.00
C PRO A 81 5.93 28.04 1.55
N TRP A 82 7.08 27.41 1.33
CA TRP A 82 7.71 27.27 0.03
C TRP A 82 7.59 25.82 -0.43
N MET A 83 7.48 25.60 -1.73
CA MET A 83 7.62 24.29 -2.35
C MET A 83 8.75 24.28 -3.36
N THR A 84 9.21 23.08 -3.72
CA THR A 84 10.08 22.96 -4.87
C THR A 84 9.40 23.46 -6.17
N PRO A 85 10.16 23.92 -7.18
CA PRO A 85 9.57 24.43 -8.43
C PRO A 85 8.63 23.45 -9.13
N TRP A 86 8.91 22.14 -9.04
CA TRP A 86 8.03 21.13 -9.62
C TRP A 86 6.79 20.87 -8.75
N GLY A 87 6.91 20.97 -7.43
CA GLY A 87 5.77 20.93 -6.51
C GLY A 87 4.80 22.09 -6.75
N ASP A 88 5.33 23.32 -6.83
CA ASP A 88 4.55 24.52 -7.17
C ASP A 88 3.90 24.40 -8.56
N GLY A 89 4.65 23.93 -9.56
CA GLY A 89 4.12 23.71 -10.91
C GLY A 89 2.96 22.71 -10.93
N LEU A 90 3.11 21.55 -10.29
CA LEU A 90 2.03 20.56 -10.20
C LEU A 90 0.81 21.08 -9.44
N ALA A 91 1.02 21.80 -8.35
CA ALA A 91 -0.07 22.43 -7.59
C ALA A 91 -0.80 23.49 -8.42
N ALA A 92 -0.07 24.31 -9.18
CA ALA A 92 -0.65 25.27 -10.12
C ALA A 92 -1.45 24.56 -11.23
N GLY A 93 -0.94 23.45 -11.77
CA GLY A 93 -1.64 22.61 -12.73
C GLY A 93 -2.99 22.10 -12.20
N PHE A 94 -3.03 21.63 -10.95
CA PHE A 94 -4.28 21.23 -10.30
C PHE A 94 -5.20 22.39 -9.93
N ALA A 95 -4.65 23.57 -9.62
CA ALA A 95 -5.43 24.78 -9.35
C ALA A 95 -6.26 25.24 -10.58
N GLY A 96 -5.91 24.77 -11.79
CA GLY A 96 -6.73 24.97 -12.99
C GLY A 96 -8.15 24.42 -12.88
N ALA A 97 -8.45 23.52 -11.92
CA ALA A 97 -9.80 23.05 -11.66
C ALA A 97 -10.72 24.13 -11.07
N ASP A 98 -10.17 25.04 -10.26
CA ASP A 98 -10.88 26.22 -9.74
C ASP A 98 -9.86 27.34 -9.42
N PRO A 99 -9.58 28.24 -10.37
CA PRO A 99 -8.60 29.31 -10.19
C PRO A 99 -8.95 30.30 -9.07
N GLY A 100 -10.21 30.33 -8.61
CA GLY A 100 -10.64 31.15 -7.49
C GLY A 100 -10.21 30.61 -6.12
N LYS A 101 -9.66 29.39 -6.07
CA LYS A 101 -9.29 28.68 -4.84
C LYS A 101 -7.82 28.25 -4.88
N PRO A 102 -6.88 29.16 -4.62
CA PRO A 102 -5.44 28.88 -4.80
C PRO A 102 -4.92 27.74 -3.92
N SER A 103 -5.53 27.47 -2.77
CA SER A 103 -5.17 26.31 -1.93
C SER A 103 -5.66 24.97 -2.49
N LEU A 104 -6.64 24.95 -3.40
CA LEU A 104 -7.23 23.70 -3.89
C LEU A 104 -6.21 22.83 -4.62
N GLY A 105 -5.38 23.44 -5.48
CA GLY A 105 -4.35 22.71 -6.22
C GLY A 105 -3.35 22.01 -5.29
N MET A 106 -3.00 22.67 -4.18
CA MET A 106 -2.15 22.11 -3.14
C MET A 106 -2.79 20.92 -2.43
N GLU A 107 -4.06 21.03 -2.05
CA GLU A 107 -4.76 19.93 -1.39
C GLU A 107 -4.91 18.72 -2.33
N ILE A 108 -5.22 18.96 -3.62
CA ILE A 108 -5.30 17.90 -4.65
C ILE A 108 -3.94 17.21 -4.82
N LEU A 109 -2.86 17.98 -4.92
CA LEU A 109 -1.50 17.43 -5.08
C LEU A 109 -1.15 16.49 -3.92
N HIS A 110 -1.39 16.93 -2.68
CA HIS A 110 -1.14 16.09 -1.51
C HIS A 110 -2.05 14.86 -1.48
N LEU A 111 -3.34 15.01 -1.78
CA LEU A 111 -4.28 13.90 -1.84
C LEU A 111 -3.80 12.81 -2.81
N ILE A 112 -3.38 13.22 -4.01
CA ILE A 112 -2.88 12.31 -5.05
C ILE A 112 -1.58 11.62 -4.61
N GLY A 113 -0.62 12.37 -4.05
CA GLY A 113 0.62 11.81 -3.51
C GLY A 113 0.36 10.76 -2.43
N ASN A 114 -0.55 11.05 -1.49
CA ASN A 114 -0.95 10.12 -0.44
C ASN A 114 -1.67 8.88 -0.97
N PHE A 115 -2.45 9.00 -2.05
CA PHE A 115 -3.17 7.90 -2.67
C PHE A 115 -2.24 6.97 -3.46
N ILE A 116 -1.21 7.51 -4.13
CA ILE A 116 -0.14 6.73 -4.75
C ILE A 116 0.62 5.94 -3.69
N PHE A 117 0.96 6.58 -2.58
CA PHE A 117 1.63 5.93 -1.46
C PHE A 117 0.77 4.79 -0.88
N LEU A 118 -0.50 5.07 -0.60
CA LEU A 118 -1.45 4.07 -0.08
C LEU A 118 -1.60 2.87 -1.03
N ALA A 119 -1.63 3.11 -2.34
CA ALA A 119 -1.69 2.05 -3.35
C ALA A 119 -0.44 1.15 -3.30
N GLY A 120 0.75 1.72 -3.09
CA GLY A 120 1.98 0.95 -2.87
C GLY A 120 1.90 0.01 -1.66
N ILE A 121 1.40 0.51 -0.52
CA ILE A 121 1.18 -0.31 0.68
C ILE A 121 0.11 -1.37 0.44
N ALA A 122 -0.98 -1.02 -0.26
CA ALA A 122 -2.02 -1.97 -0.65
C ALA A 122 -1.46 -3.10 -1.53
N GLY A 123 -0.49 -2.81 -2.41
CA GLY A 123 0.25 -3.83 -3.16
C GLY A 123 0.94 -4.86 -2.25
N VAL A 124 1.55 -4.42 -1.13
CA VAL A 124 2.12 -5.33 -0.12
C VAL A 124 1.04 -6.18 0.56
N MET A 125 -0.13 -5.59 0.87
CA MET A 125 -1.26 -6.34 1.44
C MET A 125 -1.79 -7.40 0.47
N ILE A 126 -1.83 -7.10 -0.83
CA ILE A 126 -2.29 -8.04 -1.85
C ILE A 126 -1.28 -9.18 -2.03
N ILE A 127 0.01 -8.87 -2.22
CA ILE A 127 1.03 -9.91 -2.47
C ILE A 127 1.20 -10.86 -1.28
N THR A 128 0.97 -10.37 -0.06
CA THR A 128 1.09 -11.16 1.18
C THR A 128 -0.23 -11.79 1.64
N ARG A 129 -1.31 -11.71 0.85
CA ARG A 129 -2.65 -12.19 1.24
C ARG A 129 -2.69 -13.65 1.69
N HIS A 130 -1.92 -14.51 1.01
CA HIS A 130 -1.90 -15.96 1.26
C HIS A 130 -0.78 -16.40 2.21
N ALA A 131 0.15 -15.50 2.56
CA ALA A 131 1.20 -15.74 3.55
C ALA A 131 0.69 -15.37 4.97
N LEU A 132 -0.22 -16.19 5.52
CA LEU A 132 -0.83 -16.00 6.84
C LEU A 132 0.23 -16.15 7.94
N GLY A 133 0.76 -15.03 8.42
CA GLY A 133 1.86 -14.99 9.41
C GLY A 133 3.04 -14.12 8.98
N SER A 134 3.05 -13.64 7.72
CA SER A 134 4.04 -12.69 7.23
C SER A 134 4.11 -11.44 8.09
N ARG A 135 5.33 -11.07 8.53
CA ARG A 135 5.54 -9.80 9.25
C ARG A 135 5.33 -8.62 8.31
N ALA A 136 5.67 -8.78 7.03
CA ALA A 136 5.42 -7.78 6.00
C ALA A 136 3.94 -7.40 5.95
N ARG A 137 3.03 -8.40 6.02
CA ARG A 137 1.59 -8.14 6.06
C ARG A 137 1.15 -7.37 7.31
N ARG A 138 1.72 -7.67 8.48
CA ARG A 138 1.39 -6.95 9.73
C ARG A 138 1.76 -5.48 9.62
N TRP A 139 2.97 -5.18 9.16
CA TRP A 139 3.43 -3.80 8.96
C TRP A 139 2.65 -3.09 7.86
N ALA A 140 2.38 -3.76 6.74
CA ALA A 140 1.56 -3.20 5.66
C ALA A 140 0.14 -2.87 6.13
N ARG A 141 -0.46 -3.69 7.01
CA ARG A 141 -1.77 -3.39 7.60
C ARG A 141 -1.74 -2.13 8.46
N MET A 142 -0.71 -1.97 9.29
CA MET A 142 -0.50 -0.73 10.05
C MET A 142 -0.34 0.46 9.11
N GLY A 143 0.44 0.30 8.04
CA GLY A 143 0.63 1.31 7.00
C GLY A 143 -0.68 1.71 6.31
N VAL A 144 -1.54 0.74 5.95
CA VAL A 144 -2.86 1.02 5.34
C VAL A 144 -3.75 1.83 6.29
N TRP A 145 -3.76 1.51 7.59
CA TRP A 145 -4.56 2.27 8.55
C TRP A 145 -4.04 3.69 8.73
N MET A 146 -2.75 3.83 9.01
CA MET A 146 -2.12 5.12 9.24
C MET A 146 -2.24 6.02 8.00
N GLN A 147 -1.87 5.49 6.83
CA GLN A 147 -1.92 6.22 5.57
C GLN A 147 -3.37 6.42 5.08
N GLY A 148 -4.29 5.51 5.43
CA GLY A 148 -5.71 5.66 5.16
C GLY A 148 -6.32 6.82 5.95
N ILE A 149 -6.03 6.95 7.24
CA ILE A 149 -6.48 8.08 8.07
C ILE A 149 -5.92 9.40 7.53
N HIS A 150 -4.62 9.43 7.21
CA HIS A 150 -3.98 10.61 6.64
C HIS A 150 -4.53 10.97 5.24
N GLY A 151 -4.79 9.97 4.39
CA GLY A 151 -5.45 10.17 3.10
C GLY A 151 -6.89 10.68 3.23
N LEU A 152 -7.64 10.22 4.23
CA LEU A 152 -8.99 10.72 4.53
C LEU A 152 -8.95 12.17 5.01
N GLU A 153 -7.94 12.55 5.77
CA GLU A 153 -7.72 13.94 6.14
C GLU A 153 -7.51 14.81 4.90
N HIS A 154 -6.62 14.43 3.99
CA HIS A 154 -6.43 15.18 2.73
C HIS A 154 -7.68 15.22 1.87
N LEU A 155 -8.48 14.16 1.89
CA LEU A 155 -9.78 14.16 1.23
C LEU A 155 -10.70 15.22 1.86
N ALA A 156 -10.76 15.30 3.19
CA ALA A 156 -11.56 16.31 3.90
C ALA A 156 -11.04 17.74 3.63
N LEU A 157 -9.73 17.96 3.65
CA LEU A 157 -9.09 19.24 3.31
C LEU A 157 -9.43 19.66 1.86
N THR A 158 -9.32 18.73 0.91
CA THR A 158 -9.62 18.97 -0.50
C THR A 158 -11.11 19.28 -0.70
N LEU A 159 -11.99 18.46 -0.15
CA LEU A 159 -13.44 18.63 -0.30
C LEU A 159 -13.93 19.90 0.38
N SER A 160 -13.43 20.26 1.57
CA SER A 160 -13.83 21.49 2.24
C SER A 160 -13.51 22.73 1.40
N VAL A 161 -12.30 22.82 0.85
CA VAL A 161 -11.94 23.91 -0.07
C VAL A 161 -12.79 23.85 -1.34
N ALA A 162 -12.90 22.67 -1.97
CA ALA A 162 -13.68 22.51 -3.20
C ALA A 162 -15.15 22.95 -3.04
N LEU A 163 -15.75 22.66 -1.88
CA LEU A 163 -17.13 23.01 -1.53
C LEU A 163 -17.29 24.45 -1.01
N GLY A 164 -16.23 25.26 -0.98
CA GLY A 164 -16.31 26.70 -0.73
C GLY A 164 -15.98 27.15 0.69
N ALA A 165 -15.38 26.29 1.52
CA ALA A 165 -14.81 26.75 2.78
C ALA A 165 -13.67 27.76 2.51
N SER A 166 -13.58 28.80 3.33
CA SER A 166 -12.52 29.82 3.24
C SER A 166 -11.12 29.27 3.53
N GLN A 167 -11.05 28.11 4.18
CA GLN A 167 -9.82 27.36 4.42
C GLN A 167 -10.10 25.86 4.46
N ALA A 168 -9.02 25.07 4.35
CA ALA A 168 -9.10 23.62 4.47
C ALA A 168 -9.45 23.20 5.91
N ILE A 169 -10.36 22.23 6.05
CA ILE A 169 -10.88 21.75 7.34
C ILE A 169 -10.42 20.30 7.56
N GLY A 170 -9.58 20.08 8.57
CA GLY A 170 -9.05 18.75 8.91
C GLY A 170 -8.19 18.76 10.17
N LEU A 171 -7.58 17.63 10.51
CA LEU A 171 -6.75 17.50 11.73
C LEU A 171 -5.58 18.49 11.74
N SER A 172 -4.93 18.68 10.61
CA SER A 172 -3.85 19.64 10.37
C SER A 172 -4.28 21.11 10.41
N THR A 173 -5.57 21.40 10.50
CA THR A 173 -6.09 22.78 10.69
C THR A 173 -6.89 22.92 11.98
N TRP A 174 -6.86 21.89 12.85
CA TRP A 174 -7.74 21.77 14.02
C TRP A 174 -9.21 21.97 13.65
N PHE A 175 -9.64 21.31 12.57
CA PHE A 175 -10.98 21.44 12.00
C PHE A 175 -11.33 22.90 11.63
N GLY A 176 -10.34 23.66 11.15
CA GLY A 176 -10.50 25.07 10.76
C GLY A 176 -10.49 26.06 11.93
N VAL A 177 -10.06 25.65 13.12
CA VAL A 177 -9.93 26.55 14.29
C VAL A 177 -8.65 27.40 14.20
N LEU A 178 -7.60 26.88 13.57
CA LEU A 178 -6.36 27.64 13.41
C LEU A 178 -6.53 28.78 12.38
N GLU A 179 -6.18 29.99 12.77
CA GLU A 179 -6.24 31.16 11.89
C GLU A 179 -5.12 31.13 10.84
N PRO A 180 -5.36 31.65 9.62
CA PRO A 180 -4.34 31.78 8.60
C PRO A 180 -3.13 32.58 9.08
N GLY A 181 -1.94 31.98 8.98
CA GLY A 181 -0.67 32.64 9.33
C GLY A 181 0.41 31.64 9.75
N PRO A 182 1.53 32.14 10.29
CA PRO A 182 2.69 31.31 10.67
C PRO A 182 2.37 30.16 11.62
N GLY A 183 1.41 30.34 12.54
CA GLY A 183 0.99 29.29 13.47
C GLY A 183 0.35 28.09 12.75
N LEU A 184 -0.64 28.36 11.89
CA LEU A 184 -1.26 27.34 11.03
C LEU A 184 -0.23 26.66 10.13
N TRP A 185 0.63 27.44 9.48
CA TRP A 185 1.66 26.91 8.57
C TRP A 185 2.64 26.00 9.30
N THR A 186 3.15 26.42 10.45
CA THR A 186 4.05 25.62 11.29
C THR A 186 3.41 24.28 11.62
N TYR A 187 2.17 24.31 12.12
CA TYR A 187 1.48 23.10 12.52
C TYR A 187 1.22 22.17 11.32
N ARG A 188 0.75 22.71 10.19
CA ARG A 188 0.54 21.92 8.96
C ARG A 188 1.83 21.29 8.46
N ILE A 189 2.93 22.03 8.37
CA ILE A 189 4.22 21.51 7.86
C ILE A 189 4.68 20.34 8.73
N TRP A 190 4.72 20.52 10.05
CA TRP A 190 5.16 19.45 10.96
C TRP A 190 4.20 18.26 10.98
N TRP A 191 2.89 18.49 10.93
CA TRP A 191 1.89 17.43 10.90
C TRP A 191 2.09 16.51 9.69
N HIS A 192 2.12 17.09 8.47
CA HIS A 192 2.26 16.30 7.25
C HIS A 192 3.65 15.68 7.13
N PHE A 193 4.71 16.38 7.57
CA PHE A 193 6.05 15.82 7.62
C PHE A 193 6.11 14.58 8.51
N LEU A 194 5.65 14.67 9.75
CA LEU A 194 5.66 13.56 10.70
C LEU A 194 4.81 12.38 10.20
N ALA A 195 3.61 12.66 9.67
CA ALA A 195 2.77 11.63 9.07
C ALA A 195 3.52 10.91 7.93
N ASN A 196 4.06 11.65 6.96
CA ASN A 196 4.75 11.03 5.82
C ASN A 196 6.03 10.28 6.25
N VAL A 197 6.81 10.79 7.20
CA VAL A 197 8.00 10.08 7.72
C VAL A 197 7.60 8.78 8.41
N LEU A 198 6.63 8.82 9.33
CA LEU A 198 6.17 7.64 10.05
C LEU A 198 5.59 6.59 9.10
N GLY A 199 4.76 7.03 8.15
CA GLY A 199 4.24 6.16 7.09
C GLY A 199 5.37 5.53 6.29
N SER A 200 6.35 6.32 5.86
CA SER A 200 7.51 5.85 5.08
C SER A 200 8.34 4.81 5.85
N VAL A 201 8.57 5.02 7.15
CA VAL A 201 9.27 4.06 8.01
C VAL A 201 8.48 2.75 8.11
N ILE A 202 7.16 2.81 8.35
CA ILE A 202 6.29 1.63 8.38
C ILE A 202 6.37 0.87 7.05
N PHE A 203 6.30 1.59 5.93
CA PHE A 203 6.38 0.98 4.61
C PHE A 203 7.76 0.37 4.35
N ALA A 204 8.84 1.06 4.67
CA ALA A 204 10.20 0.53 4.54
C ALA A 204 10.40 -0.74 5.37
N VAL A 205 9.91 -0.79 6.61
CA VAL A 205 9.96 -1.99 7.45
C VAL A 205 9.13 -3.12 6.84
N ALA A 206 7.94 -2.83 6.29
CA ALA A 206 7.14 -3.81 5.56
C ALA A 206 7.90 -4.38 4.35
N LEU A 207 8.62 -3.53 3.59
CA LEU A 207 9.43 -3.94 2.44
C LEU A 207 10.65 -4.78 2.84
N VAL A 208 11.34 -4.43 3.94
CA VAL A 208 12.45 -5.23 4.48
C VAL A 208 11.96 -6.62 4.86
N HIS A 209 10.81 -6.72 5.53
CA HIS A 209 10.22 -8.01 5.83
C HIS A 209 9.76 -8.76 4.58
N LEU A 210 9.16 -8.06 3.60
CA LEU A 210 8.75 -8.67 2.34
C LEU A 210 9.95 -9.25 1.59
N TRP A 211 11.06 -8.52 1.55
CA TRP A 211 12.30 -8.98 0.94
C TRP A 211 12.87 -10.22 1.65
N ARG A 212 12.89 -10.22 2.99
CA ARG A 212 13.34 -11.38 3.78
C ARG A 212 12.43 -12.60 3.60
N GLU A 213 11.13 -12.39 3.48
CA GLU A 213 10.10 -13.42 3.35
C GLU A 213 9.79 -13.77 1.88
N ARG A 214 10.49 -13.17 0.90
CA ARG A 214 10.15 -13.22 -0.54
C ARG A 214 9.98 -14.63 -1.10
N ARG A 215 10.80 -15.59 -0.64
CA ARG A 215 10.73 -16.99 -1.09
C ARG A 215 9.45 -17.67 -0.61
N HIS A 216 9.10 -17.44 0.66
CA HIS A 216 7.86 -17.97 1.24
C HIS A 216 6.64 -17.34 0.57
N VAL A 217 6.66 -16.02 0.36
CA VAL A 217 5.57 -15.32 -0.35
C VAL A 217 5.45 -15.83 -1.79
N ALA A 218 6.55 -15.95 -2.53
CA ALA A 218 6.54 -16.43 -3.91
C ALA A 218 6.02 -17.87 -4.04
N ALA A 219 6.38 -18.75 -3.10
CA ALA A 219 5.90 -20.14 -3.08
C ALA A 219 4.37 -20.25 -3.01
N THR A 220 3.67 -19.25 -2.44
CA THR A 220 2.19 -19.22 -2.42
C THR A 220 1.58 -18.99 -3.82
N PHE A 221 2.38 -18.56 -4.81
CA PHE A 221 1.96 -18.31 -6.19
C PHE A 221 2.44 -19.38 -7.19
N ASP A 222 3.30 -20.31 -6.77
CA ASP A 222 3.78 -21.43 -7.58
C ASP A 222 2.84 -22.64 -7.43
N VAL A 223 1.68 -22.58 -8.09
CA VAL A 223 0.71 -23.69 -8.13
C VAL A 223 1.02 -24.69 -9.27
N GLY A 224 2.03 -24.40 -10.11
CA GLY A 224 2.31 -25.15 -11.35
C GLY A 224 3.44 -26.17 -11.29
N SER A 225 4.29 -26.18 -10.26
CA SER A 225 5.52 -26.99 -10.27
C SER A 225 5.41 -28.32 -9.52
N HIS A 226 4.41 -28.46 -8.65
CA HIS A 226 4.19 -29.64 -7.82
C HIS A 226 2.71 -30.03 -7.80
N ALA A 227 2.10 -30.22 -8.98
CA ALA A 227 1.08 -31.26 -9.02
C ALA A 227 1.81 -32.54 -8.58
N PRO A 228 1.48 -33.19 -7.45
CA PRO A 228 1.96 -34.54 -7.24
C PRO A 228 1.59 -35.29 -8.51
N ALA A 229 2.58 -35.89 -9.18
CA ALA A 229 2.30 -36.81 -10.26
C ALA A 229 1.16 -37.69 -9.76
N SER A 230 -0.01 -37.61 -10.40
CA SER A 230 -1.10 -38.53 -10.09
C SER A 230 -0.44 -39.89 -9.98
N PRO A 231 -0.57 -40.62 -8.86
CA PRO A 231 -0.01 -41.95 -8.78
C PRO A 231 -0.65 -42.73 -9.94
N SER A 232 0.10 -42.90 -11.02
CA SER A 232 -0.23 -43.71 -12.18
C SER A 232 -0.09 -45.18 -11.76
N GLY A 233 -0.86 -45.55 -10.74
CA GLY A 233 -0.57 -46.66 -9.86
C GLY A 233 -1.78 -47.23 -9.14
N TRP A 234 -3.00 -46.80 -9.46
CA TRP A 234 -4.10 -47.77 -9.48
C TRP A 234 -4.08 -48.41 -10.87
N ARG A 235 -3.13 -49.32 -11.07
CA ARG A 235 -3.37 -50.40 -12.03
C ARG A 235 -4.58 -51.12 -11.43
N LEU A 236 -5.76 -50.97 -12.03
CA LEU A 236 -6.88 -51.88 -11.73
C LEU A 236 -6.30 -53.27 -11.84
N ALA A 237 -6.35 -54.05 -10.75
CA ALA A 237 -5.91 -55.43 -10.78
C ALA A 237 -6.62 -56.09 -11.97
N ASP A 238 -5.83 -56.55 -12.93
CA ASP A 238 -6.36 -57.31 -14.04
C ASP A 238 -6.91 -58.61 -13.46
N PRO A 239 -8.23 -58.87 -13.51
CA PRO A 239 -8.81 -60.09 -12.96
C PRO A 239 -8.28 -61.36 -13.65
N SER A 240 -7.53 -61.21 -14.75
CA SER A 240 -6.93 -62.29 -15.50
C SER A 240 -5.45 -62.56 -15.19
N ASP A 241 -4.87 -61.91 -14.18
CA ASP A 241 -3.52 -62.23 -13.69
C ASP A 241 -3.58 -63.39 -12.66
N PRO A 242 -3.14 -64.63 -13.00
CA PRO A 242 -3.23 -65.79 -12.12
C PRO A 242 -2.20 -65.79 -10.98
N SER A 243 -1.37 -64.74 -10.86
CA SER A 243 -0.28 -64.68 -9.87
C SER A 243 -0.68 -64.15 -8.48
N ASP A 244 -1.94 -63.71 -8.28
CA ASP A 244 -2.41 -63.12 -7.00
C ASP A 244 -3.28 -64.06 -6.15
N GLN A 245 -3.06 -65.37 -6.25
CA GLN A 245 -3.62 -66.35 -5.29
C GLN A 245 -2.74 -66.39 -4.05
N SER A 246 -2.93 -65.41 -3.16
CA SER A 246 -2.42 -65.48 -1.79
C SER A 246 -3.16 -66.58 -1.02
N ASP A 247 -2.36 -67.51 -0.49
CA ASP A 247 -2.77 -68.68 0.28
C ASP A 247 -3.49 -68.26 1.58
N PRO A 248 -4.76 -68.66 1.81
CA PRO A 248 -5.56 -68.23 2.97
C PRO A 248 -5.16 -68.90 4.30
N SER A 249 -3.95 -69.45 4.41
CA SER A 249 -3.53 -70.29 5.54
C SER A 249 -2.48 -69.70 6.48
N ASP A 250 -2.25 -68.38 6.48
CA ASP A 250 -1.33 -67.72 7.45
C ASP A 250 -2.07 -67.04 8.63
N PRO A 251 -2.12 -67.65 9.83
CA PRO A 251 -2.74 -67.08 11.03
C PRO A 251 -1.82 -66.19 11.88
N SER A 252 -0.65 -65.74 11.40
CA SER A 252 0.41 -65.19 12.27
C SER A 252 0.55 -63.65 12.35
N GLY A 253 -0.45 -62.87 11.94
CA GLY A 253 -0.34 -61.40 11.86
C GLY A 253 -1.11 -60.57 12.91
N ARG A 254 -1.27 -61.03 14.16
CA ARG A 254 -1.85 -60.23 15.25
C ARG A 254 -0.74 -59.60 16.11
N GLY A 255 -0.75 -58.27 16.26
CA GLY A 255 -0.21 -57.66 17.48
C GLY A 255 0.39 -56.26 17.38
N ALA A 256 -0.31 -55.34 18.04
CA ALA A 256 0.25 -54.29 18.92
C ALA A 256 0.83 -53.02 18.25
N THR A 257 0.62 -51.78 18.74
CA THR A 257 0.14 -51.33 20.04
C THR A 257 -0.30 -49.86 19.95
N VAL A 258 -1.32 -49.53 20.73
CA VAL A 258 -1.82 -48.20 21.05
C VAL A 258 -0.78 -47.44 21.89
N GLY A 259 -0.43 -46.22 21.48
CA GLY A 259 0.38 -45.28 22.27
C GLY A 259 -0.37 -43.97 22.48
N ALA A 260 -1.16 -43.90 23.55
CA ALA A 260 -1.79 -42.68 24.03
C ALA A 260 -0.78 -41.86 24.84
N GLY A 261 -0.40 -40.68 24.36
CA GLY A 261 0.44 -39.72 25.08
C GLY A 261 -0.37 -38.49 25.48
N ALA A 262 -0.90 -38.50 26.71
CA ALA A 262 -1.50 -37.36 27.37
C ALA A 262 -0.46 -36.66 28.28
N GLY A 263 -0.45 -35.34 28.24
CA GLY A 263 0.28 -34.47 29.19
C GLY A 263 0.45 -33.09 28.57
N GLY A 264 0.00 -31.97 29.13
CA GLY A 264 -0.47 -31.69 30.48
C GLY A 264 0.14 -30.35 30.92
N ARG A 265 -0.74 -29.40 31.27
CA ARG A 265 -0.55 -28.29 32.24
C ARG A 265 0.30 -27.06 31.84
N THR A 266 -0.41 -25.96 31.57
CA THR A 266 -0.27 -24.66 32.28
C THR A 266 -0.74 -24.82 33.75
N PRO A 267 -0.39 -23.97 34.75
CA PRO A 267 -0.37 -22.49 34.69
C PRO A 267 0.66 -21.74 35.58
N ALA A 268 0.82 -20.43 35.30
CA ALA A 268 0.71 -19.29 36.23
C ALA A 268 1.07 -17.99 35.48
#